data_AF-K1QZX6-F1
#
_entry.id   AF-K1QZX6-F1
#
_cell.length_a   1.000
_cell.length_b   1.000
_cell.length_c   1.000
_cell.angle_alpha   90.00
_cell.angle_beta   90.00
_cell.angle_gamma   90.00
#
_symmetry.space_group_name_H-M   'P 1'
#
loop_
_entity.id
_entity.type
_entity.pdbx_description
1 polymer ?
#
loop_
_entity_poly.entity_id
_entity_poly.type
_entity_poly.pdbx_seq_one_letter_code
_entity_poly.pdbx_strand_id
1 'polypeptide(L)'
;MRSNLEDIRNWVEEDDVFIVDRGFRDSLTYLKELGIQVKMPSFMEKGEKQLSTDAANTSRLVTKIRWVVESANARIKQWKYLSYILPSSQIPFIGDYIRIICSICNRYLKPLASGSVEEDQALGAKMLFLSKQVNQLKEQVEEQHLDRRTVCWREVSEVVDFPQLDEERLRELTCGCYQLRLSASYAQEHIEGGCTIHMHKEEEGLLRIRLQSRHISSKTYQLWIRYKDGDIVAWYCKCRAGARVVGMCAHTASIVWYLGYARHRCNPGRIGVHDWGEFLEDATAVDESEESDSSGDESPVEE
;
A
#
# COMPACT_ATOMS: atom_id res chain seq x y z
N MET A 1 7.17 -2.21 -42.82
CA MET A 1 6.80 -2.25 -41.39
C MET A 1 7.84 -3.11 -40.71
N ARG A 2 8.70 -2.53 -39.85
CA ARG A 2 9.36 -3.35 -38.84
C ARG A 2 8.25 -3.91 -37.96
N SER A 3 8.27 -5.21 -37.73
CA SER A 3 7.26 -5.81 -36.85
C SER A 3 7.51 -5.31 -35.44
N ASN A 4 6.45 -5.12 -34.62
CA ASN A 4 6.58 -4.69 -33.21
C ASN A 4 7.61 -5.52 -32.41
N LEU A 5 7.92 -6.74 -32.88
CA LEU A 5 8.97 -7.65 -32.39
C LEU A 5 10.39 -7.10 -32.47
N GLU A 6 10.76 -6.49 -33.60
CA GLU A 6 12.12 -5.98 -33.78
C GLU A 6 12.34 -4.73 -32.93
N ASP A 7 11.30 -3.92 -32.74
CA ASP A 7 11.40 -2.67 -32.00
C ASP A 7 11.49 -2.88 -30.49
N ILE A 8 10.78 -3.86 -29.91
CA ILE A 8 10.85 -4.11 -28.46
C ILE A 8 12.21 -4.64 -28.04
N ARG A 9 12.85 -5.52 -28.85
CA ARG A 9 14.20 -6.03 -28.56
C ARG A 9 15.26 -4.94 -28.59
N ASN A 10 15.03 -3.84 -29.31
CA ASN A 10 15.94 -2.69 -29.31
C ASN A 10 15.85 -1.86 -28.03
N TRP A 11 14.83 -2.07 -27.19
CA TRP A 11 14.62 -1.31 -25.95
C TRP A 11 15.06 -2.06 -24.70
N VAL A 12 15.59 -3.27 -24.85
CA VAL A 12 15.84 -4.20 -23.75
C VAL A 12 17.27 -4.71 -23.83
N GLU A 13 17.99 -4.58 -22.74
CA GLU A 13 19.34 -5.13 -22.59
C GLU A 13 19.31 -6.54 -21.99
N GLU A 14 20.43 -7.26 -22.11
CA GLU A 14 20.59 -8.54 -21.41
C GLU A 14 20.45 -8.28 -19.90
N ASP A 15 19.73 -9.16 -19.19
CA ASP A 15 19.36 -9.05 -17.77
C ASP A 15 18.25 -8.05 -17.38
N ASP A 16 17.67 -7.32 -18.34
CA ASP A 16 16.51 -6.49 -18.04
C ASP A 16 15.31 -7.31 -17.57
N VAL A 17 14.61 -6.78 -16.57
CA VAL A 17 13.44 -7.42 -15.95
C VAL A 17 12.17 -6.63 -16.26
N PHE A 18 11.29 -7.25 -17.05
CA PHE A 18 9.97 -6.72 -17.35
C PHE A 18 9.03 -6.91 -16.18
N ILE A 19 8.50 -5.80 -15.67
CA ILE A 19 7.47 -5.82 -14.64
C ILE A 19 6.11 -5.62 -15.28
N VAL A 20 5.26 -6.65 -15.24
CA VAL A 20 3.94 -6.62 -15.87
C VAL A 20 2.80 -6.78 -14.87
N ASP A 21 1.64 -6.24 -15.21
CA ASP A 21 0.41 -6.49 -14.45
C ASP A 21 -0.18 -7.87 -14.79
N ARG A 22 -1.07 -8.35 -13.93
CA ARG A 22 -1.78 -9.64 -14.07
C ARG A 22 -2.57 -9.77 -15.36
N GLY A 23 -2.99 -8.66 -15.97
CA GLY A 23 -3.66 -8.66 -17.27
C GLY A 23 -2.78 -9.14 -18.43
N PHE A 24 -1.45 -9.14 -18.27
CA PHE A 24 -0.50 -9.60 -19.29
C PHE A 24 -0.11 -11.08 -19.15
N ARG A 25 -0.87 -11.86 -18.36
CA ARG A 25 -0.59 -13.27 -18.10
C ARG A 25 -0.35 -14.06 -19.38
N ASP A 26 -1.19 -13.85 -20.39
CA ASP A 26 -1.14 -14.64 -21.63
C ASP A 26 0.05 -14.26 -22.52
N SER A 27 0.67 -13.10 -22.27
CA SER A 27 1.89 -12.64 -22.94
C SER A 27 3.18 -13.18 -22.29
N LEU A 28 3.11 -13.84 -21.13
CA LEU A 28 4.31 -14.26 -20.39
C LEU A 28 5.13 -15.31 -21.15
N THR A 29 4.48 -16.29 -21.79
CA THR A 29 5.17 -17.32 -22.57
C THR A 29 5.94 -16.67 -23.71
N TYR A 30 5.28 -15.79 -24.44
CA TYR A 30 5.87 -15.04 -25.54
C TYR A 30 7.06 -14.18 -25.10
N LEU A 31 6.96 -13.43 -23.99
CA LEU A 31 8.08 -12.62 -23.48
C LEU A 31 9.29 -13.49 -23.11
N LYS A 32 9.07 -14.67 -22.53
CA LYS A 32 10.15 -15.61 -22.20
C LYS A 32 10.80 -16.21 -23.45
N GLU A 33 10.03 -16.53 -24.47
CA GLU A 33 10.54 -16.99 -25.77
C GLU A 33 11.40 -15.93 -26.47
N LEU A 34 11.14 -14.65 -26.18
CA LEU A 34 11.99 -13.54 -26.62
C LEU A 34 13.28 -13.38 -25.82
N GLY A 35 13.51 -14.18 -24.78
CA GLY A 35 14.65 -14.08 -23.87
C GLY A 35 14.47 -13.03 -22.77
N ILE A 36 13.29 -12.42 -22.66
CA ILE A 36 13.03 -11.33 -21.71
C ILE A 36 12.66 -11.92 -20.35
N GLN A 37 13.37 -11.51 -19.31
CA GLN A 37 13.00 -11.87 -17.95
C GLN A 37 11.73 -11.11 -17.56
N VAL A 38 10.70 -11.81 -17.10
CA VAL A 38 9.41 -11.18 -16.74
C VAL A 38 8.99 -11.53 -15.31
N LYS A 39 8.53 -10.53 -14.56
CA LYS A 39 7.97 -10.66 -13.21
C LYS A 39 6.57 -10.03 -13.17
N MET A 40 5.70 -10.67 -12.40
CA MET A 40 4.30 -10.30 -12.26
C MET A 40 3.83 -10.66 -10.84
N PRO A 41 2.84 -9.98 -10.25
CA PRO A 41 2.33 -10.39 -8.94
C PRO A 41 1.70 -11.78 -8.99
N SER A 42 2.13 -12.66 -8.09
CA SER A 42 1.74 -14.07 -8.05
C SER A 42 0.23 -14.25 -7.93
N PHE A 43 -0.28 -15.29 -8.61
CA PHE A 43 -1.64 -15.78 -8.40
C PHE A 43 -1.67 -16.72 -7.21
N MET A 44 -2.84 -16.81 -6.59
CA MET A 44 -3.12 -17.82 -5.58
C MET A 44 -3.72 -19.02 -6.30
N GLU A 45 -3.25 -20.22 -5.99
CA GLU A 45 -3.78 -21.42 -6.60
C GLU A 45 -5.15 -21.76 -6.03
N LYS A 46 -5.90 -22.59 -6.77
CA LYS A 46 -7.25 -22.98 -6.34
C LYS A 46 -7.16 -23.80 -5.05
N GLY A 47 -7.85 -23.34 -4.01
CA GLY A 47 -7.88 -24.00 -2.70
C GLY A 47 -6.87 -23.44 -1.70
N GLU A 48 -5.88 -22.66 -2.15
CA GLU A 48 -4.99 -21.94 -1.25
C GLU A 48 -5.70 -20.79 -0.57
N LYS A 49 -5.32 -20.51 0.69
CA LYS A 49 -5.83 -19.36 1.46
C LYS A 49 -4.82 -18.22 1.54
N GLN A 50 -3.55 -18.51 1.26
CA GLN A 50 -2.43 -17.60 1.42
C GLN A 50 -1.31 -17.97 0.43
N LEU A 51 -0.59 -16.96 -0.07
CA LEU A 51 0.61 -17.14 -0.89
C LEU A 51 1.78 -17.66 -0.04
N SER A 52 2.66 -18.47 -0.64
CA SER A 52 3.95 -18.78 -0.03
C SER A 52 4.75 -17.51 0.29
N THR A 53 5.70 -17.60 1.24
CA THR A 53 6.54 -16.45 1.62
C THR A 53 7.30 -15.89 0.41
N ASP A 54 7.87 -16.76 -0.42
CA ASP A 54 8.57 -16.37 -1.65
C ASP A 54 7.64 -15.66 -2.65
N ALA A 55 6.47 -16.23 -2.93
CA ALA A 55 5.50 -15.62 -3.84
C ALA A 55 4.96 -14.27 -3.32
N ALA A 56 4.75 -14.16 -2.01
CA ALA A 56 4.31 -12.93 -1.36
C ALA A 56 5.41 -11.85 -1.37
N ASN A 57 6.67 -12.24 -1.16
CA ASN A 57 7.84 -11.36 -1.25
C ASN A 57 8.02 -10.86 -2.69
N THR A 58 8.05 -11.76 -3.68
CA THR A 58 8.16 -11.42 -5.11
C THR A 58 7.04 -10.47 -5.55
N SER A 59 5.80 -10.75 -5.14
CA SER A 59 4.67 -9.85 -5.39
C SER A 59 4.86 -8.46 -4.77
N ARG A 60 5.51 -8.36 -3.61
CA ARG A 60 5.79 -7.08 -2.96
C ARG A 60 6.86 -6.28 -3.71
N LEU A 61 7.90 -6.93 -4.21
CA LEU A 61 8.93 -6.30 -5.05
C LEU A 61 8.30 -5.72 -6.32
N VAL A 62 7.49 -6.53 -7.01
CA VAL A 62 6.77 -6.09 -8.22
C VAL A 62 5.87 -4.89 -7.92
N THR A 63 5.08 -4.95 -6.85
CA THR A 63 4.19 -3.83 -6.48
C THR A 63 4.93 -2.57 -6.02
N LYS A 64 6.14 -2.68 -5.46
CA LYS A 64 6.98 -1.52 -5.15
C LYS A 64 7.37 -0.75 -6.41
N ILE A 65 7.77 -1.44 -7.47
CA ILE A 65 8.16 -0.82 -8.73
C ILE A 65 6.92 -0.27 -9.45
N ARG A 66 5.84 -1.06 -9.51
CA ARG A 66 4.58 -0.62 -10.11
C ARG A 66 4.03 0.66 -9.50
N TRP A 67 4.24 0.89 -8.20
CA TRP A 67 3.78 2.10 -7.54
C TRP A 67 4.30 3.38 -8.22
N VAL A 68 5.50 3.37 -8.79
CA VAL A 68 6.06 4.51 -9.54
C VAL A 68 5.24 4.78 -10.80
N VAL A 69 4.93 3.73 -11.57
CA VAL A 69 4.10 3.79 -12.78
C VAL A 69 2.67 4.22 -12.43
N GLU A 70 2.10 3.65 -11.38
CA GLU A 70 0.76 3.99 -10.89
C GLU A 70 0.68 5.46 -10.43
N SER A 71 1.75 5.99 -9.83
CA SER A 71 1.83 7.40 -9.42
C SER A 71 1.92 8.34 -10.63
N ALA A 72 2.66 7.97 -11.68
CA ALA A 72 2.69 8.71 -12.94
C ALA A 72 1.32 8.69 -13.63
N ASN A 73 0.67 7.53 -13.71
CA ASN A 73 -0.67 7.40 -14.27
C ASN A 73 -1.71 8.19 -13.46
N ALA A 74 -1.62 8.18 -12.13
CA ALA A 74 -2.51 8.96 -11.27
C ALA A 74 -2.41 10.46 -11.57
N ARG A 75 -1.19 10.98 -11.77
CA ARG A 75 -0.95 12.38 -12.16
C ARG A 75 -1.59 12.74 -13.50
N ILE A 76 -1.52 11.85 -14.49
CA ILE A 76 -2.17 12.05 -15.79
C ILE A 76 -3.70 12.05 -15.63
N LYS A 77 -4.23 11.15 -14.79
CA LYS A 77 -5.68 11.02 -14.54
C LYS A 77 -6.29 12.13 -13.70
N GLN A 78 -5.49 13.03 -13.12
CA GLN A 78 -6.01 14.25 -12.47
C GLN A 78 -6.63 15.23 -13.48
N TRP A 79 -6.28 15.10 -14.76
CA TRP A 79 -6.82 15.93 -15.83
C TRP A 79 -8.19 15.39 -16.23
N LYS A 80 -9.25 16.17 -15.97
CA LYS A 80 -10.66 15.78 -16.20
C LYS A 80 -10.88 15.09 -17.54
N TYR A 81 -10.30 15.62 -18.62
CA TYR A 81 -10.47 15.03 -19.95
C TYR A 81 -10.03 13.56 -20.01
N LEU A 82 -8.91 13.19 -19.37
CA LEU A 82 -8.38 11.82 -19.36
C LEU A 82 -8.93 10.94 -18.24
N SER A 83 -9.76 11.49 -17.33
CA SER A 83 -10.45 10.69 -16.31
C SER A 83 -11.75 10.06 -16.80
N TYR A 84 -12.32 10.56 -17.90
CA TYR A 84 -13.59 10.06 -18.46
C TYR A 84 -13.39 9.05 -19.59
N ILE A 85 -14.47 8.32 -19.90
CA ILE A 85 -14.54 7.46 -21.09
C ILE A 85 -14.64 8.36 -22.33
N LEU A 86 -13.62 8.32 -23.18
CA LEU A 86 -13.56 9.12 -24.39
C LEU A 86 -14.32 8.45 -25.55
N PRO A 87 -15.01 9.23 -26.41
CA PRO A 87 -15.60 8.70 -27.63
C PRO A 87 -14.54 8.12 -28.57
N SER A 88 -14.88 7.06 -29.32
CA SER A 88 -13.95 6.43 -30.28
C SER A 88 -13.42 7.39 -31.35
N SER A 89 -14.12 8.49 -31.63
CA SER A 89 -13.66 9.56 -32.53
C SER A 89 -12.39 10.26 -32.05
N GLN A 90 -12.07 10.18 -30.75
CA GLN A 90 -10.90 10.81 -30.14
C GLN A 90 -9.64 9.93 -30.20
N ILE A 91 -9.77 8.65 -30.57
CA ILE A 91 -8.65 7.69 -30.61
C ILE A 91 -7.45 8.23 -31.41
N PRO A 92 -7.60 8.86 -32.59
CA PRO A 92 -6.47 9.38 -33.35
C PRO A 92 -5.66 10.46 -32.61
N PHE A 93 -6.28 11.18 -31.67
CA PHE A 93 -5.69 12.34 -30.99
C PHE A 93 -5.19 12.02 -29.57
N ILE A 94 -5.55 10.87 -29.00
CA ILE A 94 -5.26 10.55 -27.60
C ILE A 94 -3.76 10.54 -27.29
N GLY A 95 -2.94 10.13 -28.26
CA GLY A 95 -1.49 10.16 -28.14
C GLY A 95 -0.96 11.59 -27.97
N ASP A 96 -1.50 12.54 -28.72
CA ASP A 96 -1.11 13.96 -28.64
C ASP A 96 -1.56 14.57 -27.32
N TYR A 97 -2.79 14.27 -26.87
CA TYR A 97 -3.30 14.73 -25.58
C TYR A 97 -2.43 14.26 -24.41
N ILE A 98 -2.04 12.97 -24.41
CA ILE A 98 -1.14 12.43 -23.39
C ILE A 98 0.23 13.14 -23.44
N ARG A 99 0.81 13.35 -24.63
CA ARG A 99 2.11 14.05 -24.75
C ARG A 99 2.04 15.48 -24.23
N ILE A 100 0.98 16.22 -24.56
CA ILE A 100 0.76 17.59 -24.07
C ILE A 100 0.65 17.59 -22.54
N ILE A 101 -0.21 16.76 -21.98
CA ILE A 101 -0.42 16.68 -20.53
C ILE A 101 0.86 16.26 -19.81
N CYS A 102 1.58 15.26 -20.31
CA CYS A 102 2.87 14.84 -19.76
C CYS A 102 3.90 15.98 -19.82
N SER A 103 3.94 16.75 -20.90
CA SER A 103 4.85 17.90 -21.05
C SER A 103 4.55 18.99 -20.01
N ILE A 104 3.27 19.29 -19.79
CA ILE A 104 2.83 20.24 -18.75
C ILE A 104 3.19 19.69 -17.37
N CYS A 105 2.88 18.42 -17.09
CA CYS A 105 3.23 17.76 -15.82
C CYS A 105 4.74 17.82 -15.54
N ASN A 106 5.57 17.54 -16.54
CA ASN A 106 7.02 17.55 -16.40
C ASN A 106 7.58 18.97 -16.20
N ARG A 107 6.93 19.99 -16.76
CA ARG A 107 7.37 21.39 -16.63
C ARG A 107 6.99 22.02 -15.30
N TYR A 108 5.78 21.73 -14.79
CA TYR A 108 5.18 22.49 -13.69
C TYR A 108 4.96 21.69 -12.40
N LEU A 109 4.93 20.35 -12.44
CA LEU A 109 4.75 19.54 -11.25
C LEU A 109 6.08 19.09 -10.67
N LYS A 110 6.12 18.90 -9.35
CA LYS A 110 7.29 18.34 -8.67
C LYS A 110 7.62 16.93 -9.21
N PRO A 111 8.91 16.55 -9.30
CA PRO A 111 9.32 15.19 -9.65
C PRO A 111 8.63 14.15 -8.77
N LEU A 112 8.37 12.96 -9.32
CA LEU A 112 7.81 11.83 -8.56
C LEU A 112 8.84 11.15 -7.66
N ALA A 113 10.14 11.35 -7.94
CA ALA A 113 11.22 10.81 -7.13
C ALA A 113 11.29 11.54 -5.77
N SER A 114 11.60 10.79 -4.71
CA SER A 114 11.85 11.30 -3.35
C SER A 114 13.06 12.22 -3.26
N GLY A 115 13.99 12.10 -4.22
CA GLY A 115 15.16 12.96 -4.37
C GLY A 115 16.49 12.33 -3.94
N SER A 116 16.49 11.15 -3.32
CA SER A 116 17.71 10.44 -2.88
C SER A 116 17.86 9.08 -3.57
N VAL A 117 18.74 9.03 -4.57
CA VAL A 117 19.09 7.78 -5.27
C VAL A 117 19.69 6.76 -4.31
N GLU A 118 20.49 7.23 -3.35
CA GLU A 118 21.15 6.40 -2.34
C GLU A 118 20.15 5.72 -1.41
N GLU A 119 19.15 6.46 -0.92
CA GLU A 119 18.08 5.90 -0.08
C GLU A 119 17.22 4.89 -0.85
N ASP A 120 16.89 5.18 -2.10
CA ASP A 120 16.11 4.27 -2.95
C ASP A 120 16.89 2.98 -3.25
N GLN A 121 18.19 3.08 -3.51
CA GLN A 121 19.08 1.93 -3.68
C GLN A 121 19.22 1.12 -2.39
N ALA A 122 19.41 1.78 -1.24
CA ALA A 122 19.50 1.12 0.06
C ALA A 122 18.19 0.38 0.39
N LEU A 123 17.04 1.00 0.13
CA LEU A 123 15.74 0.37 0.29
C LEU A 123 15.57 -0.82 -0.66
N GLY A 124 15.97 -0.68 -1.92
CA GLY A 124 15.96 -1.76 -2.92
C GLY A 124 16.80 -2.95 -2.47
N ALA A 125 18.04 -2.70 -2.03
CA ALA A 125 18.95 -3.72 -1.50
C ALA A 125 18.36 -4.41 -0.25
N LYS A 126 17.79 -3.65 0.69
CA LYS A 126 17.08 -4.18 1.86
C LYS A 126 15.93 -5.11 1.45
N MET A 127 15.08 -4.67 0.51
CA MET A 127 13.94 -5.47 0.05
C MET A 127 14.38 -6.76 -0.66
N LEU A 128 15.47 -6.72 -1.45
CA LEU A 128 16.06 -7.91 -2.09
C LEU A 128 16.71 -8.86 -1.09
N PHE A 129 17.35 -8.33 -0.06
CA PHE A 129 17.89 -9.15 1.04
C PHE A 129 16.77 -9.86 1.78
N LEU A 130 15.72 -9.12 2.18
CA LEU A 130 14.55 -9.67 2.86
C LEU A 130 13.80 -10.69 2.00
N SER A 131 13.69 -10.49 0.69
CA SER A 131 12.92 -11.40 -0.17
C SER A 131 13.47 -12.82 -0.18
N LYS A 132 14.76 -13.00 0.13
CA LYS A 132 15.45 -14.29 0.21
C LYS A 132 15.28 -14.98 1.58
N GLN A 133 14.70 -14.29 2.56
CA GLN A 133 14.52 -14.83 3.90
C GLN A 133 13.20 -15.61 4.03
N VAL A 134 13.22 -16.64 4.85
CA VAL A 134 12.02 -17.37 5.29
C VAL A 134 11.32 -16.62 6.43
N ASN A 135 10.03 -16.83 6.59
CA ASN A 135 9.28 -16.27 7.71
C ASN A 135 9.29 -17.25 8.89
N GLN A 136 10.30 -17.15 9.75
CA GLN A 136 10.46 -18.03 10.92
C GLN A 136 9.26 -17.99 11.87
N LEU A 137 8.60 -16.83 12.01
CA LEU A 137 7.40 -16.73 12.85
C LEU A 137 6.21 -17.48 12.23
N LYS A 138 6.09 -17.49 10.90
CA LYS A 138 5.10 -18.33 10.20
C LYS A 138 5.35 -19.81 10.48
N GLU A 139 6.60 -20.27 10.32
CA GLU A 139 6.99 -21.66 10.59
C GLU A 139 6.64 -22.05 12.02
N GLN A 140 7.03 -21.24 13.01
CA GLN A 140 6.69 -21.47 14.41
C GLN A 140 5.17 -21.53 14.66
N VAL A 141 4.40 -20.60 14.10
CA VAL A 141 2.94 -20.57 14.26
C VAL A 141 2.30 -21.84 13.69
N GLU A 142 2.80 -22.31 12.55
CA GLU A 142 2.30 -23.50 11.86
C GLU A 142 2.70 -24.79 12.58
N GLU A 143 3.96 -24.93 12.99
CA GLU A 143 4.51 -26.10 13.71
C GLU A 143 3.89 -26.27 15.10
N GLN A 144 3.74 -25.18 15.85
CA GLN A 144 3.20 -25.21 17.21
C GLN A 144 1.67 -25.06 17.25
N HIS A 145 1.04 -24.95 16.09
CA HIS A 145 -0.40 -24.74 15.92
C HIS A 145 -0.95 -23.61 16.79
N LEU A 146 -0.23 -22.49 16.88
CA LEU A 146 -0.59 -21.35 17.72
C LEU A 146 -1.95 -20.76 17.32
N ASP A 147 -2.37 -20.96 16.08
CA ASP A 147 -3.68 -20.57 15.57
C ASP A 147 -4.86 -21.37 16.13
N ARG A 148 -4.61 -22.57 16.66
CA ARG A 148 -5.67 -23.44 17.21
C ARG A 148 -5.73 -23.43 18.72
N ARG A 149 -4.71 -22.90 19.39
CA ARG A 149 -4.68 -22.78 20.85
C ARG A 149 -5.85 -21.94 21.33
N THR A 150 -6.57 -22.49 22.31
CA THR A 150 -7.61 -21.78 23.06
C THR A 150 -6.93 -20.72 23.92
N VAL A 151 -7.40 -19.49 23.81
CA VAL A 151 -6.77 -18.32 24.41
C VAL A 151 -7.82 -17.40 25.00
N CYS A 152 -7.48 -16.73 26.10
CA CYS A 152 -8.32 -15.70 26.70
C CYS A 152 -8.08 -14.36 26.00
N TRP A 153 -9.04 -13.96 25.18
CA TRP A 153 -8.95 -12.70 24.44
C TRP A 153 -9.13 -11.50 25.38
N ARG A 154 -8.31 -10.48 25.18
CA ARG A 154 -8.29 -9.22 25.90
C ARG A 154 -8.51 -8.06 24.94
N GLU A 155 -8.92 -6.92 25.48
CA GLU A 155 -9.03 -5.70 24.72
C GLU A 155 -7.66 -5.09 24.41
N VAL A 156 -7.62 -4.23 23.38
CA VAL A 156 -6.39 -3.59 22.91
C VAL A 156 -5.78 -2.65 23.95
N SER A 157 -6.63 -2.03 24.78
CA SER A 157 -6.27 -1.11 25.86
C SER A 157 -5.40 -1.77 26.95
N GLU A 158 -5.47 -3.10 27.10
CA GLU A 158 -4.74 -3.84 28.13
C GLU A 158 -3.26 -4.10 27.78
N VAL A 159 -2.84 -3.87 26.54
CA VAL A 159 -1.46 -4.10 26.10
C VAL A 159 -0.61 -2.86 26.38
N VAL A 160 0.08 -2.83 27.52
CA VAL A 160 0.90 -1.68 27.93
C VAL A 160 2.38 -1.80 27.56
N ASP A 161 2.87 -3.01 27.27
CA ASP A 161 4.28 -3.34 27.05
C ASP A 161 4.72 -3.34 25.58
N PHE A 162 3.85 -2.90 24.67
CA PHE A 162 4.17 -2.82 23.25
C PHE A 162 5.17 -1.68 22.95
N PRO A 163 6.18 -1.89 22.08
CA PRO A 163 7.14 -0.87 21.68
C PRO A 163 6.54 0.44 21.22
N GLN A 164 7.06 1.56 21.71
CA GLN A 164 6.78 2.88 21.13
C GLN A 164 7.74 3.12 19.97
N LEU A 165 7.20 3.32 18.77
CA LEU A 165 7.94 3.49 17.52
C LEU A 165 7.79 4.93 17.03
N ASP A 166 8.79 5.42 16.29
CA ASP A 166 8.68 6.66 15.53
C ASP A 166 8.28 6.39 14.06
N GLU A 167 8.08 7.47 13.30
CA GLU A 167 7.64 7.37 11.92
C GLU A 167 8.72 6.76 11.00
N GLU A 168 9.99 7.01 11.30
CA GLU A 168 11.12 6.47 10.54
C GLU A 168 11.16 4.94 10.67
N ARG A 169 11.09 4.43 11.90
CA ARG A 169 11.06 3.00 12.18
C ARG A 169 9.84 2.32 11.54
N LEU A 170 8.68 2.98 11.56
CA LEU A 170 7.50 2.49 10.86
C LEU A 170 7.73 2.36 9.34
N ARG A 171 8.32 3.37 8.70
CA ARG A 171 8.64 3.35 7.25
C ARG A 171 9.64 2.24 6.92
N GLU A 172 10.61 2.02 7.80
CA GLU A 172 11.60 0.95 7.65
C GLU A 172 10.96 -0.44 7.69
N LEU A 173 10.05 -0.67 8.65
CA LEU A 173 9.36 -1.94 8.84
C LEU A 173 8.36 -2.21 7.70
N THR A 174 7.71 -1.19 7.14
CA THR A 174 6.76 -1.36 6.02
C THR A 174 7.44 -1.39 4.65
N CYS A 175 8.72 -1.02 4.58
CA CYS A 175 9.45 -0.79 3.33
C CYS A 175 8.72 0.23 2.42
N GLY A 176 8.19 1.30 3.03
CA GLY A 176 7.56 2.43 2.33
C GLY A 176 6.26 2.95 2.96
N CYS A 177 5.83 4.12 2.51
CA CYS A 177 4.72 4.87 3.11
C CYS A 177 3.31 4.40 2.71
N TYR A 178 3.16 3.57 1.67
CA TYR A 178 1.84 3.21 1.14
C TYR A 178 0.98 2.48 2.17
N GLN A 179 1.55 1.47 2.85
CA GLN A 179 0.84 0.73 3.88
C GLN A 179 0.50 1.61 5.10
N LEU A 180 1.34 2.60 5.42
CA LEU A 180 1.10 3.55 6.51
C LEU A 180 -0.07 4.49 6.19
N ARG A 181 -0.20 4.96 4.94
CA ARG A 181 -1.34 5.79 4.51
C ARG A 181 -2.69 5.10 4.69
N LEU A 182 -2.72 3.78 4.54
CA LEU A 182 -3.92 2.97 4.78
C LEU A 182 -4.13 2.63 6.26
N SER A 183 -3.07 2.76 7.09
CA SER A 183 -3.10 2.33 8.49
C SER A 183 -4.04 3.18 9.33
N ALA A 184 -4.11 4.49 9.09
CA ALA A 184 -5.03 5.39 9.81
C ALA A 184 -6.50 5.03 9.56
N SER A 185 -6.93 4.99 8.29
CA SER A 185 -8.31 4.61 7.94
C SER A 185 -8.67 3.21 8.46
N TYR A 186 -7.70 2.29 8.42
CA TYR A 186 -7.93 0.93 8.88
C TYR A 186 -8.02 0.88 10.40
N ALA A 187 -7.16 1.57 11.13
CA ALA A 187 -7.26 1.65 12.59
C ALA A 187 -8.59 2.30 13.02
N GLN A 188 -9.00 3.38 12.36
CA GLN A 188 -10.27 4.07 12.65
C GLN A 188 -11.48 3.15 12.51
N GLU A 189 -11.60 2.43 11.39
CA GLU A 189 -12.70 1.48 11.19
C GLU A 189 -12.74 0.34 12.23
N HIS A 190 -11.58 0.01 12.81
CA HIS A 190 -11.45 -1.01 13.85
C HIS A 190 -11.57 -0.50 15.28
N ILE A 191 -11.42 0.80 15.51
CA ILE A 191 -11.52 1.43 16.83
C ILE A 191 -12.90 2.08 17.00
N GLU A 192 -13.41 2.70 15.94
CA GLU A 192 -14.67 3.48 15.92
C GLU A 192 -15.79 2.76 15.14
N GLY A 193 -15.45 1.96 14.12
CA GLY A 193 -16.39 1.44 13.11
C GLY A 193 -17.06 0.09 13.40
N GLY A 194 -17.08 -0.37 14.65
CA GLY A 194 -17.77 -1.61 15.05
C GLY A 194 -17.06 -2.92 14.68
N CYS A 195 -15.85 -2.87 14.10
CA CYS A 195 -15.00 -4.05 13.94
C CYS A 195 -14.24 -4.35 15.24
N THR A 196 -14.10 -5.63 15.59
CA THR A 196 -13.45 -6.02 16.86
C THR A 196 -11.98 -6.40 16.68
N ILE A 197 -11.11 -5.79 17.48
CA ILE A 197 -9.72 -6.23 17.67
C ILE A 197 -9.62 -6.94 19.02
N HIS A 198 -9.21 -8.20 18.98
CA HIS A 198 -8.94 -8.98 20.18
C HIS A 198 -7.47 -9.35 20.23
N MET A 199 -6.88 -9.35 21.44
CA MET A 199 -5.46 -9.63 21.63
C MET A 199 -5.24 -10.73 22.67
N HIS A 200 -4.17 -11.50 22.50
CA HIS A 200 -3.70 -12.47 23.48
C HIS A 200 -2.18 -12.48 23.50
N LYS A 201 -1.61 -12.42 24.71
CA LYS A 201 -0.17 -12.56 24.91
C LYS A 201 0.17 -14.05 24.99
N GLU A 202 0.74 -14.60 23.91
CA GLU A 202 1.09 -16.03 23.82
C GLU A 202 2.26 -16.37 24.74
N GLU A 203 3.27 -15.50 24.73
CA GLU A 203 4.47 -15.56 25.54
C GLU A 203 5.00 -14.13 25.71
N GLU A 204 6.03 -13.95 26.54
CA GLU A 204 6.69 -12.66 26.66
C GLU A 204 7.23 -12.21 25.30
N GLY A 205 6.83 -11.01 24.85
CA GLY A 205 7.22 -10.47 23.54
C GLY A 205 6.49 -11.07 22.33
N LEU A 206 5.45 -11.91 22.48
CA LEU A 206 4.64 -12.39 21.35
C LEU A 206 3.15 -12.10 21.54
N LEU A 207 2.62 -11.25 20.67
CA LEU A 207 1.20 -10.95 20.61
C LEU A 207 0.52 -11.69 19.47
N ARG A 208 -0.62 -12.28 19.77
CA ARG A 208 -1.59 -12.77 18.81
C ARG A 208 -2.77 -11.82 18.76
N ILE A 209 -3.13 -11.40 17.56
CA ILE A 209 -4.24 -10.49 17.29
C ILE A 209 -5.25 -11.18 16.38
N ARG A 210 -6.53 -10.99 16.68
CA ARG A 210 -7.65 -11.33 15.81
C ARG A 210 -8.34 -10.04 15.37
N LEU A 211 -8.50 -9.91 14.06
CA LEU A 211 -8.95 -8.71 13.38
C LEU A 211 -10.10 -9.06 12.43
N GLN A 212 -11.23 -8.35 12.51
CA GLN A 212 -12.32 -8.55 11.57
C GLN A 212 -11.98 -8.00 10.17
N SER A 213 -12.56 -8.55 9.11
CA SER A 213 -12.35 -8.05 7.76
C SER A 213 -13.29 -6.89 7.46
N ARG A 214 -12.74 -5.75 7.04
CA ARG A 214 -13.52 -4.55 6.63
C ARG A 214 -14.50 -4.78 5.47
N HIS A 215 -14.20 -5.75 4.60
CA HIS A 215 -15.01 -6.02 3.40
C HIS A 215 -16.01 -7.16 3.57
N ILE A 216 -15.85 -7.99 4.61
CA ILE A 216 -16.61 -9.24 4.77
C ILE A 216 -16.76 -9.49 6.26
N SER A 217 -17.94 -9.21 6.82
CA SER A 217 -18.19 -9.29 8.26
C SER A 217 -17.91 -10.67 8.88
N SER A 218 -18.14 -11.75 8.12
CA SER A 218 -17.89 -13.14 8.56
C SER A 218 -16.42 -13.55 8.57
N LYS A 219 -15.53 -12.76 7.95
CA LYS A 219 -14.13 -13.11 7.79
C LYS A 219 -13.30 -12.44 8.88
N THR A 220 -12.49 -13.22 9.57
CA THR A 220 -11.50 -12.72 10.53
C THR A 220 -10.10 -13.14 10.10
N TYR A 221 -9.14 -12.25 10.32
CA TYR A 221 -7.72 -12.50 10.12
C TYR A 221 -7.05 -12.67 11.48
N GLN A 222 -6.19 -13.67 11.61
CA GLN A 222 -5.29 -13.78 12.74
C GLN A 222 -3.89 -13.35 12.30
N LEU A 223 -3.22 -12.62 13.18
CA LEU A 223 -1.84 -12.19 12.98
C LEU A 223 -1.05 -12.26 14.29
N TRP A 224 0.25 -12.36 14.15
CA TRP A 224 1.22 -12.45 15.24
C TRP A 224 2.27 -11.38 15.04
N ILE A 225 2.65 -10.73 16.13
CA ILE A 225 3.71 -9.73 16.18
C ILE A 225 4.63 -10.10 17.32
N ARG A 226 5.91 -10.32 17.00
CA ARG A 226 6.97 -10.52 17.98
C ARG A 226 7.75 -9.23 18.16
N TYR A 227 7.97 -8.86 19.40
CA TYR A 227 8.76 -7.72 19.81
C TYR A 227 9.69 -8.09 20.95
N LYS A 228 10.86 -7.46 20.98
CA LYS A 228 11.89 -7.70 21.98
C LYS A 228 12.70 -6.43 22.14
N ASP A 229 13.17 -6.15 23.35
CA ASP A 229 14.09 -5.04 23.64
C ASP A 229 13.58 -3.67 23.12
N GLY A 230 12.26 -3.46 23.16
CA GLY A 230 11.63 -2.21 22.72
C GLY A 230 11.47 -2.05 21.21
N ASP A 231 11.57 -3.11 20.40
CA ASP A 231 11.39 -3.04 18.95
C ASP A 231 10.64 -4.26 18.38
N ILE A 232 10.10 -4.13 17.17
CA ILE A 232 9.42 -5.19 16.42
C ILE A 232 10.44 -6.02 15.66
N VAL A 233 10.47 -7.33 15.93
CA VAL A 233 11.47 -8.25 15.36
C VAL A 233 10.90 -9.24 14.35
N ALA A 234 9.60 -9.59 14.43
CA ALA A 234 8.97 -10.46 13.45
C ALA A 234 7.45 -10.27 13.39
N TRP A 235 6.85 -10.61 12.25
CA TRP A 235 5.40 -10.60 12.07
C TRP A 235 4.93 -11.69 11.11
N TYR A 236 3.69 -12.14 11.32
CA TYR A 236 3.01 -13.05 10.42
C TYR A 236 1.51 -12.77 10.45
N CYS A 237 0.87 -12.72 9.29
CA CYS A 237 -0.58 -12.58 9.20
C CYS A 237 -1.14 -13.67 8.28
N LYS A 238 -2.28 -14.27 8.65
CA LYS A 238 -2.99 -15.27 7.82
C LYS A 238 -3.71 -14.69 6.59
N CYS A 239 -3.57 -13.40 6.31
CA CYS A 239 -4.14 -12.83 5.09
C CYS A 239 -3.36 -13.29 3.85
N ARG A 240 -3.93 -13.06 2.67
CA ARG A 240 -3.39 -13.50 1.37
C ARG A 240 -1.88 -13.29 1.18
N ALA A 241 -1.35 -12.15 1.62
CA ALA A 241 0.06 -11.76 1.44
C ALA A 241 0.82 -11.66 2.76
N GLY A 242 0.24 -12.11 3.87
CA GLY A 242 0.76 -11.88 5.22
C GLY A 242 1.92 -12.79 5.64
N ALA A 243 2.30 -13.74 4.79
CA ALA A 243 3.51 -14.56 4.94
C ALA A 243 4.81 -13.82 4.59
N ARG A 244 4.72 -12.69 3.88
CA ARG A 244 5.89 -11.94 3.41
C ARG A 244 6.71 -11.38 4.57
N VAL A 245 8.01 -11.28 4.34
CA VAL A 245 8.98 -10.59 5.21
C VAL A 245 9.47 -9.28 4.60
N VAL A 246 9.26 -9.10 3.28
CA VAL A 246 9.47 -7.81 2.61
C VAL A 246 8.33 -6.86 3.00
N GLY A 247 8.61 -6.00 3.98
CA GLY A 247 7.59 -5.17 4.60
C GLY A 247 6.49 -6.00 5.26
N MET A 248 5.36 -5.36 5.55
CA MET A 248 4.23 -6.00 6.23
C MET A 248 2.91 -5.77 5.50
N CYS A 249 1.94 -6.67 5.66
CA CYS A 249 0.61 -6.49 5.07
C CYS A 249 -0.13 -5.32 5.73
N ALA A 250 -1.21 -4.85 5.10
CA ALA A 250 -2.00 -3.73 5.65
C ALA A 250 -2.50 -4.03 7.08
N HIS A 251 -2.92 -5.26 7.37
CA HIS A 251 -3.39 -5.64 8.71
C HIS A 251 -2.33 -5.47 9.78
N THR A 252 -1.13 -6.01 9.55
CA THR A 252 0.00 -5.87 10.47
C THR A 252 0.43 -4.39 10.58
N ALA A 253 0.47 -3.65 9.46
CA ALA A 253 0.80 -2.23 9.45
C ALA A 253 -0.13 -1.41 10.33
N SER A 254 -1.44 -1.62 10.20
CA SER A 254 -2.42 -0.91 11.01
C SER A 254 -2.24 -1.15 12.51
N ILE A 255 -1.99 -2.39 12.91
CA ILE A 255 -1.79 -2.74 14.32
C ILE A 255 -0.47 -2.16 14.86
N VAL A 256 0.64 -2.32 14.11
CA VAL A 256 1.95 -1.78 14.51
C VAL A 256 1.89 -0.25 14.56
N TRP A 257 1.24 0.40 13.60
CA TRP A 257 1.05 1.85 13.59
C TRP A 257 0.19 2.32 14.77
N TYR A 258 -0.94 1.65 15.04
CA TYR A 258 -1.82 2.05 16.13
C TYR A 258 -1.16 1.89 17.50
N LEU A 259 -0.64 0.69 17.78
CA LEU A 259 -0.03 0.36 19.07
C LEU A 259 1.32 1.05 19.27
N GLY A 260 2.13 1.13 18.22
CA GLY A 260 3.48 1.68 18.34
C GLY A 260 3.54 3.19 18.25
N TYR A 261 2.60 3.83 17.56
CA TYR A 261 2.71 5.25 17.21
C TYR A 261 1.46 6.05 17.58
N ALA A 262 0.30 5.71 16.99
CA ALA A 262 -0.88 6.56 17.06
C ALA A 262 -1.40 6.73 18.50
N ARG A 263 -1.53 5.65 19.28
CA ARG A 263 -2.07 5.72 20.65
C ARG A 263 -1.25 6.58 21.62
N HIS A 264 0.01 6.88 21.28
CA HIS A 264 0.93 7.65 22.12
C HIS A 264 1.00 9.13 21.72
N ARG A 265 0.46 9.49 20.55
CA ARG A 265 0.61 10.84 19.96
C ARG A 265 -0.71 11.47 19.51
N CYS A 266 -1.71 10.66 19.15
CA CYS A 266 -3.02 11.13 18.74
C CYS A 266 -3.93 11.23 19.97
N ASN A 267 -4.61 12.36 20.11
CA ASN A 267 -5.75 12.46 21.01
C ASN A 267 -6.78 11.40 20.54
N PRO A 268 -7.37 10.56 21.42
CA PRO A 268 -8.16 9.39 21.03
C PRO A 268 -9.30 9.67 20.04
N GLY A 269 -9.78 10.91 19.94
CA GLY A 269 -10.83 11.33 18.99
C GLY A 269 -10.35 11.89 17.64
N ARG A 270 -9.05 11.86 17.31
CA ARG A 270 -8.48 12.37 16.03
C ARG A 270 -7.68 11.30 15.27
N ILE A 271 -8.11 10.03 15.30
CA ILE A 271 -7.51 8.95 14.50
C ILE A 271 -8.14 8.97 13.09
N GLY A 272 -8.06 10.10 12.37
CA GLY A 272 -8.74 10.32 11.10
C GLY A 272 -7.87 10.99 10.03
N VAL A 273 -8.44 11.19 8.84
CA VAL A 273 -7.85 11.98 7.74
C VAL A 273 -7.47 13.36 8.28
N HIS A 274 -6.33 13.89 7.83
CA HIS A 274 -5.92 15.27 8.12
C HIS A 274 -7.13 16.19 7.93
N ASP A 275 -7.53 16.90 8.98
CA ASP A 275 -8.54 17.94 8.86
C ASP A 275 -7.96 19.04 7.98
N TRP A 276 -8.25 18.98 6.68
CA TRP A 276 -7.85 20.03 5.76
C TRP A 276 -8.57 21.35 6.08
N GLY A 277 -9.63 21.32 6.89
CA GLY A 277 -10.31 22.50 7.43
C GLY A 277 -9.42 23.35 8.34
N GLU A 278 -8.42 22.77 9.03
CA GLU A 278 -7.44 23.53 9.82
C GLU A 278 -6.45 24.33 8.94
N PHE A 279 -6.33 24.00 7.65
CA PHE A 279 -5.45 24.68 6.67
C PHE A 279 -6.22 25.45 5.58
N LEU A 280 -7.55 25.39 5.61
CA LEU A 280 -8.41 26.24 4.81
C LEU A 280 -8.65 27.50 5.63
N GLU A 281 -7.92 28.57 5.31
CA GLU A 281 -8.40 29.90 5.67
C GLU A 281 -9.78 30.06 5.03
N ASP A 282 -10.78 30.33 5.87
CA ASP A 282 -12.14 30.61 5.42
C ASP A 282 -12.09 31.80 4.46
N ALA A 283 -12.46 31.57 3.20
CA ALA A 283 -12.44 32.59 2.16
C ALA A 283 -13.46 33.73 2.43
N THR A 284 -14.30 33.61 3.46
CA THR A 284 -15.15 34.70 3.95
C THR A 284 -14.40 35.70 4.84
N ALA A 285 -13.15 35.44 5.22
CA ALA A 285 -12.30 36.38 5.96
C ALA A 285 -11.50 37.34 5.05
N VAL A 286 -11.93 37.51 3.79
CA VAL A 286 -11.47 38.63 2.97
C VAL A 286 -12.27 39.85 3.39
N ASP A 287 -11.55 40.82 3.96
CA ASP A 287 -12.00 42.12 4.43
C ASP A 287 -13.15 42.69 3.58
N GLU A 288 -14.26 43.01 4.25
CA GLU A 288 -15.44 43.66 3.67
C GLU A 288 -15.08 45.09 3.26
N SER A 289 -14.46 45.25 2.09
CA SER A 289 -14.48 46.50 1.35
C SER A 289 -14.10 46.26 -0.12
N GLU A 290 -15.11 45.96 -0.94
CA GLU A 290 -15.47 46.80 -2.09
C GLU A 290 -16.66 46.15 -2.83
N GLU A 291 -17.79 46.84 -2.72
CA GLU A 291 -19.02 46.59 -3.47
C GLU A 291 -18.79 46.80 -4.97
N SER A 292 -19.28 45.90 -5.82
CA SER A 292 -20.21 46.26 -6.91
C SER A 292 -20.72 45.04 -7.68
N ASP A 293 -22.02 44.80 -7.53
CA ASP A 293 -23.04 44.22 -8.41
C ASP A 293 -22.64 43.57 -9.75
N SER A 294 -23.12 42.33 -9.97
CA SER A 294 -24.23 42.08 -10.91
C SER A 294 -24.75 40.63 -10.85
N SER A 295 -26.02 40.55 -10.45
CA SER A 295 -27.05 39.51 -10.60
C SER A 295 -26.91 38.43 -11.68
N GLY A 296 -27.37 37.21 -11.37
CA GLY A 296 -28.07 36.39 -12.36
C GLY A 296 -28.01 34.86 -12.21
N ASP A 297 -28.95 34.32 -11.43
CA ASP A 297 -29.70 33.07 -11.65
C ASP A 297 -29.13 31.65 -11.43
N GLU A 298 -29.73 31.04 -10.40
CA GLU A 298 -30.41 29.73 -10.37
C GLU A 298 -29.68 28.41 -10.73
N SER A 299 -29.24 27.77 -9.65
CA SER A 299 -29.72 26.45 -9.18
C SER A 299 -29.12 25.14 -9.77
N PRO A 300 -29.07 24.07 -8.95
CA PRO A 300 -28.13 22.96 -9.07
C PRO A 300 -28.74 21.73 -9.75
N VAL A 301 -27.92 20.91 -10.39
CA VAL A 301 -28.32 19.54 -10.72
C VAL A 301 -27.20 18.56 -10.40
N GLU A 302 -27.60 17.59 -9.60
CA GLU A 302 -26.89 16.40 -9.15
C GLU A 302 -26.56 15.45 -10.32
N GLU A 303 -25.36 14.85 -10.30
CA GLU A 303 -25.06 13.41 -10.45
C GLU A 303 -23.54 13.15 -10.40
#